data_AF-A0A971MF51-F1
#
_entry.id   AF-A0A971MF51-F1
#
_cell.length_a   1.000
_cell.length_b   1.000
_cell.length_c   1.000
_cell.angle_alpha   90.00
_cell.angle_beta   90.00
_cell.angle_gamma   90.00
#
_symmetry.space_group_name_H-M   'P 1'
#
loop_
_entity.id
_entity.type
_entity.pdbx_description
1 polymer ?
#
loop_
_entity_poly.entity_id
_entity_poly.type
_entity_poly.pdbx_seq_one_letter_code
_entity_poly.pdbx_strand_id
1 'polypeptide(L)'
;NQKSFGLNYQKTGKDLMSQDEITVMDGGKCILQLRGVRPFLSDKYDITKHKNYKLLEDYDKRNAFDVEKYMTRKNKPKLKANTTIVQI
;
A
#
# COMPACT_ATOMS: atom_id res chain seq x y z
N ASN A 1 43.48 -2.96 -8.02
CA ASN A 1 42.23 -3.41 -7.36
C ASN A 1 41.66 -4.65 -8.04
N GLN A 2 42.18 -5.84 -7.70
CA GLN A 2 41.61 -7.12 -8.16
C GLN A 2 40.30 -7.39 -7.41
N LYS A 3 39.19 -7.49 -8.12
CA LYS A 3 37.94 -8.03 -7.56
C LYS A 3 38.04 -9.55 -7.57
N SER A 4 38.39 -10.13 -6.43
CA SER A 4 38.34 -11.58 -6.23
C SER A 4 36.88 -12.03 -6.21
N PHE A 5 36.49 -12.88 -7.16
CA PHE A 5 35.20 -13.57 -7.15
C PHE A 5 35.42 -14.98 -6.62
N GLY A 6 35.52 -15.13 -5.30
CA GLY A 6 35.51 -16.43 -4.65
C GLY A 6 34.13 -17.07 -4.79
N LEU A 7 33.98 -18.07 -5.66
CA LEU A 7 32.77 -18.86 -5.75
C LEU A 7 32.66 -19.73 -4.49
N ASN A 8 31.82 -19.28 -3.56
CA ASN A 8 31.49 -20.02 -2.35
C ASN A 8 30.47 -21.12 -2.72
N TYR A 9 30.89 -22.39 -2.60
CA TYR A 9 30.06 -23.58 -2.87
C TYR A 9 29.22 -24.03 -1.66
N GLN A 10 29.35 -23.36 -0.53
CA GLN A 10 28.49 -23.61 0.62
C GLN A 10 27.06 -23.23 0.21
N LYS A 11 26.09 -24.14 0.39
CA LYS A 11 24.66 -23.88 0.14
C LYS A 11 24.12 -22.91 1.20
N THR A 12 24.72 -21.74 1.30
CA THR A 12 24.23 -20.62 2.06
C THR A 12 22.96 -20.16 1.36
N GLY A 13 21.87 -20.02 2.11
CA GLY A 13 20.65 -19.44 1.57
C GLY A 13 20.98 -18.05 1.05
N LYS A 14 20.98 -17.90 -0.28
CA LYS A 14 21.09 -16.58 -0.91
C LYS A 14 19.70 -15.98 -0.91
N ASP A 15 19.60 -14.73 -0.50
CA ASP A 15 18.37 -13.96 -0.67
C ASP A 15 18.00 -13.89 -2.15
N LEU A 16 16.70 -13.87 -2.44
CA LEU A 16 16.20 -13.82 -3.82
C LEU A 16 16.70 -12.58 -4.56
N MET A 17 16.84 -11.47 -3.84
CA MET A 17 17.33 -10.19 -4.29
C MET A 17 17.88 -9.46 -3.07
N SER A 18 19.02 -8.78 -3.20
CA SER A 18 19.58 -7.97 -2.11
C SER A 18 18.74 -6.71 -1.86
N GLN A 19 18.89 -6.08 -0.69
CA GLN A 19 18.19 -4.84 -0.36
C GLN A 19 18.44 -3.72 -1.39
N ASP A 20 19.66 -3.66 -1.93
CA ASP A 20 20.06 -2.69 -2.96
C ASP A 20 19.39 -3.01 -4.30
N GLU A 21 19.34 -4.29 -4.68
CA GLU A 21 18.67 -4.74 -5.90
C GLU A 21 17.14 -4.53 -5.82
N ILE A 22 16.53 -4.68 -4.63
CA ILE A 22 15.11 -4.38 -4.39
C ILE A 22 14.83 -2.89 -4.58
N THR A 23 15.75 -2.01 -4.18
CA THR A 23 15.57 -0.55 -4.30
C THR A 23 15.64 -0.09 -5.75
N VAL A 24 16.37 -0.82 -6.60
CA VAL A 24 16.48 -0.55 -8.04
C VAL A 24 15.39 -1.26 -8.85
N MET A 25 14.65 -2.19 -8.25
CA MET A 25 13.56 -2.91 -8.90
C MET A 25 12.48 -1.95 -9.40
N ASP A 26 11.90 -2.27 -10.56
CA ASP A 26 10.79 -1.50 -11.12
C ASP A 26 9.64 -1.36 -10.10
N GLY A 27 9.20 -0.12 -9.88
CA GLY A 27 8.14 0.22 -8.95
C GLY A 27 6.80 -0.43 -9.31
N GLY A 28 6.63 -0.94 -10.53
CA GLY A 28 5.48 -1.73 -10.97
C GLY A 28 5.53 -3.23 -10.61
N LYS A 29 6.63 -3.74 -10.04
CA LYS A 29 6.84 -5.18 -9.78
C LYS A 29 7.07 -5.48 -8.30
N CYS A 30 6.87 -6.74 -7.92
CA CYS A 30 7.13 -7.25 -6.59
C CYS A 30 7.58 -8.72 -6.60
N ILE A 31 8.29 -9.13 -5.55
CA ILE A 31 8.56 -10.53 -5.27
C ILE A 31 7.41 -11.05 -4.43
N LEU A 32 6.63 -11.99 -4.98
CA LEU A 32 5.46 -12.55 -4.31
C LEU A 32 5.78 -13.91 -3.71
N GLN A 33 5.52 -14.08 -2.42
CA GLN A 33 5.65 -15.34 -1.70
C GLN A 33 4.25 -15.90 -1.37
N LEU A 34 3.92 -17.06 -1.94
CA LEU A 34 2.69 -17.80 -1.65
C LEU A 34 3.03 -19.12 -0.95
N ARG A 35 2.15 -19.60 -0.08
CA ARG A 35 2.38 -20.88 0.62
C ARG A 35 2.47 -22.02 -0.38
N GLY A 36 3.53 -22.83 -0.27
CA GLY A 36 3.76 -23.99 -1.12
C GLY A 36 4.37 -23.69 -2.49
N VAL A 37 4.66 -22.42 -2.81
CA VAL A 37 5.27 -22.01 -4.09
C VAL A 37 6.56 -21.26 -3.82
N ARG A 38 7.56 -21.48 -4.69
CA ARG A 38 8.80 -20.68 -4.64
C ARG A 38 8.45 -19.22 -4.94
N PRO A 39 8.98 -18.24 -4.18
CA PRO A 39 8.70 -16.86 -4.48
C PRO A 39 9.10 -16.52 -5.92
N PHE A 40 8.29 -15.69 -6.57
CA PHE A 40 8.47 -15.35 -7.98
C PHE A 40 8.23 -13.86 -8.20
N LEU A 41 8.74 -13.36 -9.33
CA LEU A 41 8.52 -11.99 -9.74
C LEU A 41 7.11 -11.85 -10.31
N SER A 42 6.35 -10.89 -9.78
CA SER A 42 4.99 -10.58 -10.19
C SER A 42 4.83 -9.09 -10.45
N ASP A 43 3.90 -8.73 -11.31
CA ASP A 43 3.45 -7.34 -11.45
C ASP A 43 2.54 -6.95 -10.29
N LYS A 44 2.60 -5.67 -9.89
CA LYS A 44 1.69 -5.09 -8.89
C LYS A 44 0.29 -5.00 -9.46
N TYR A 45 -0.68 -5.06 -8.55
CA TYR A 45 -2.08 -4.91 -8.93
C TYR A 45 -2.36 -3.49 -9.43
N ASP A 46 -2.99 -3.41 -10.61
CA ASP A 46 -3.43 -2.14 -11.21
C ASP A 46 -4.69 -1.63 -10.51
N ILE A 47 -4.53 -0.56 -9.74
CA ILE A 47 -5.60 0.05 -8.94
C ILE A 47 -6.77 0.55 -9.79
N THR A 48 -6.55 0.89 -11.06
CA THR A 48 -7.61 1.40 -11.96
C THR A 48 -8.67 0.35 -12.25
N LYS A 49 -8.32 -0.94 -12.13
CA LYS A 49 -9.22 -2.08 -12.35
C LYS A 49 -10.12 -2.36 -11.16
N HIS A 50 -9.89 -1.74 -10.01
CA HIS A 50 -10.69 -1.99 -8.82
C HIS A 50 -12.10 -1.37 -8.95
N LYS A 51 -13.13 -2.11 -8.53
CA LYS A 51 -14.54 -1.67 -8.62
C LYS A 51 -14.83 -0.32 -7.95
N ASN A 52 -14.09 -0.01 -6.88
CA ASN A 52 -14.23 1.21 -6.10
C ASN A 52 -13.21 2.29 -6.48
N TYR A 53 -12.41 2.11 -7.54
CA TYR A 53 -11.41 3.10 -7.96
C TYR A 53 -12.01 4.48 -8.21
N LYS A 54 -13.27 4.52 -8.71
CA LYS A 54 -14.06 5.75 -8.91
C LYS A 54 -14.28 6.63 -7.68
N LEU A 55 -14.03 6.09 -6.48
CA LEU A 55 -14.19 6.81 -5.21
C LEU A 55 -12.86 7.41 -4.71
N LEU A 56 -11.75 7.13 -5.38
CA LEU A 56 -10.44 7.66 -5.02
C LEU A 56 -10.24 9.05 -5.59
N GLU A 57 -9.35 9.80 -4.94
CA GLU A 57 -8.82 11.07 -5.45
C GLU A 57 -8.10 10.90 -6.79
N ASP A 58 -7.42 9.77 -6.97
CA ASP A 58 -6.71 9.44 -8.21
C ASP A 58 -7.62 9.40 -9.44
N TYR A 59 -8.92 9.11 -9.26
CA TYR A 59 -9.92 9.13 -10.32
C TYR A 59 -10.50 10.53 -10.55
N ASP A 60 -10.87 11.23 -9.46
CA ASP A 60 -11.35 12.62 -9.49
C ASP A 60 -10.91 13.34 -8.20
N LYS A 61 -10.24 14.49 -8.36
CA LYS A 61 -9.79 15.34 -7.23
C LYS A 61 -10.93 15.77 -6.30
N ARG A 62 -12.18 15.74 -6.76
CA ARG A 62 -13.37 16.01 -5.93
C ARG A 62 -13.61 14.96 -4.84
N ASN A 63 -13.07 13.76 -5.03
CA ASN A 63 -13.15 12.68 -4.04
C ASN A 63 -12.06 12.79 -2.96
N ALA A 64 -11.20 13.81 -3.01
CA ALA A 64 -10.18 14.05 -2.00
C ALA A 64 -10.80 14.07 -0.60
N PHE A 65 -10.21 13.30 0.31
CA PHE A 65 -10.71 13.19 1.67
C PHE A 65 -10.34 14.42 2.48
N ASP A 66 -11.34 15.23 2.81
CA ASP A 66 -11.17 16.40 3.67
C ASP A 66 -11.24 15.99 5.15
N VAL A 67 -10.06 15.93 5.78
CA VAL A 67 -9.89 15.52 7.19
C VAL A 67 -10.58 16.49 8.15
N GLU A 68 -10.50 17.80 7.89
CA GLU A 68 -11.05 18.84 8.76
C GLU A 68 -12.58 18.79 8.78
N LYS A 69 -13.20 18.66 7.60
CA LYS A 69 -14.64 18.47 7.48
C LYS A 69 -15.09 17.18 8.16
N TYR A 70 -14.32 16.10 8.02
CA TYR A 70 -14.64 14.82 8.67
C TYR A 70 -14.60 14.92 10.20
N MET A 71 -13.56 15.53 10.76
CA MET A 71 -13.40 15.70 12.21
C MET A 71 -14.51 16.57 12.80
N THR A 72 -14.84 17.67 12.12
CA THR A 72 -15.95 18.57 12.50
C THR A 72 -17.29 17.85 12.48
N ARG A 73 -17.56 17.01 11.49
CA ARG A 73 -18.80 16.21 11.42
C ARG A 73 -18.86 15.15 12.51
N LYS A 74 -17.73 14.53 12.87
CA LYS A 74 -17.67 13.50 13.91
C LYS A 74 -17.96 14.06 15.30
N ASN A 75 -17.50 15.28 15.57
CA ASN A 75 -17.72 15.97 16.85
C ASN A 75 -19.10 16.63 16.96
N LYS A 76 -19.89 16.68 15.88
CA LYS A 76 -21.25 17.21 15.89
C LYS A 76 -22.25 16.06 16.11
N PRO A 77 -23.05 16.08 17.20
CA PRO A 77 -24.13 15.11 17.36
C PRO A 77 -25.14 15.29 16.22
N LYS A 78 -25.59 14.17 15.63
CA LYS A 78 -26.68 14.20 14.64
C LYS A 78 -28.01 14.41 15.35
N LEU A 79 -28.33 15.67 15.65
CA LEU A 79 -29.60 16.06 16.24
C LEU A 79 -30.71 15.87 15.19
N LYS A 80 -31.72 15.06 15.52
CA LYS A 80 -32.97 14.94 14.77
C LYS A 80 -33.97 15.99 15.27
N ALA A 81 -35.02 16.30 14.49
CA ALA A 81 -36.00 17.33 14.81
C ALA A 81 -36.67 17.18 16.20
N ASN A 82 -36.65 15.98 16.77
CA ASN A 82 -37.18 15.66 18.10
C ASN A 82 -36.12 15.65 19.22
N THR A 83 -34.93 16.20 19.01
CA THR A 83 -33.85 16.17 19.99
C THR A 83 -33.91 17.39 20.89
N THR A 84 -34.35 17.23 22.14
CA THR A 84 -34.33 18.29 23.15
C THR A 84 -32.93 18.40 23.74
N ILE A 85 -32.23 19.50 23.47
CA ILE A 85 -30.96 19.80 24.13
C ILE A 85 -31.27 20.34 25.52
N VAL A 86 -30.94 19.58 26.55
CA VAL A 86 -31.00 20.05 27.95
C VAL A 86 -29.63 20.62 28.30
N GLN A 87 -29.57 21.93 28.56
CA GLN A 87 -28.41 22.55 29.21
C GLN A 87 -28.58 22.38 30.72
N ILE A 88 -27.57 21.77 31.37
CA ILE A 88 -27.40 21.73 32.83
C ILE A 88 -26.62 22.98 33.24
#